data_AF-A0A542GAJ1-F1
#
_entry.id   AF-A0A542GAJ1-F1
#
_cell.length_a   1.000
_cell.length_b   1.000
_cell.length_c   1.000
_cell.angle_alpha   90.00
_cell.angle_beta   90.00
_cell.angle_gamma   90.00
#
_symmetry.space_group_name_H-M   'P 1'
#
loop_
_entity.id
_entity.type
_entity.pdbx_description
1 polymer ?
#
loop_
_entity_poly.entity_id
_entity_poly.type
_entity_poly.pdbx_seq_one_letter_code
_entity_poly.pdbx_strand_id
1 'polypeptide(L)' 'MIDVPETKPRFMTPTQAAEELNVKPNQIHAMIKAGELRAIQVGGRGYLAR' A
#
# COMPACT_ATOMS: atom_id res chain seq x y z
N MET A 1 -0.94 -22.09 25.29
CA MET A 1 -1.53 -21.02 24.47
C MET A 1 -0.62 -20.86 23.28
N ILE A 2 -1.07 -21.22 22.08
CA ILE A 2 -0.26 -21.09 20.86
C ILE A 2 -0.45 -19.66 20.39
N ASP A 3 0.63 -18.87 20.41
CA ASP A 3 0.71 -17.61 19.66
C ASP A 3 0.51 -17.96 18.19
N VAL A 4 -0.71 -17.79 17.69
CA VAL A 4 -0.96 -17.86 16.24
C VAL A 4 -0.43 -16.54 15.70
N PRO A 5 0.67 -16.52 14.93
CA PRO A 5 1.16 -15.28 14.37
C PRO A 5 0.05 -14.73 13.48
N GLU A 6 -0.51 -13.59 13.85
CA GLU A 6 -1.50 -12.87 13.05
C GLU A 6 -0.78 -12.54 11.73
N THR A 7 -1.03 -13.33 10.68
CA THR A 7 -0.39 -13.19 9.38
C THR A 7 -0.90 -11.93 8.70
N LYS A 8 -0.41 -10.77 9.16
CA LYS A 8 -0.64 -9.50 8.49
C LYS A 8 0.02 -9.54 7.11
N PRO A 9 -0.69 -9.14 6.04
CA PRO A 9 -0.09 -9.07 4.72
C PRO A 9 1.09 -8.10 4.72
N ARG A 10 2.17 -8.44 4.00
CA ARG A 10 3.37 -7.60 3.89
C ARG A 10 3.12 -6.23 3.25
N PHE A 11 2.07 -6.13 2.44
CA PHE A 11 1.71 -4.92 1.71
C PHE A 11 0.29 -4.52 2.06
N MET A 12 0.10 -3.20 2.14
CA MET A 12 -1.19 -2.59 2.39
C MET A 12 -1.65 -1.88 1.12
N THR A 13 -2.94 -1.96 0.81
CA THR A 13 -3.50 -1.17 -0.30
C THR A 13 -3.51 0.32 0.06
N PRO A 14 -3.49 1.24 -0.92
CA PRO A 14 -3.57 2.68 -0.63
C PRO A 14 -4.80 3.07 0.20
N THR A 15 -5.92 2.38 0.02
CA THR A 15 -7.15 2.60 0.79
C THR A 15 -6.98 2.19 2.25
N GLN A 16 -6.45 0.99 2.51
CA GLN A 16 -6.17 0.53 3.87
C GLN A 16 -5.14 1.44 4.56
N ALA A 17 -4.15 1.92 3.81
CA ALA A 17 -3.16 2.88 4.33
C ALA A 17 -3.80 4.20 4.75
N ALA A 18 -4.82 4.64 4.02
CA ALA A 18 -5.57 5.83 4.35
C ALA A 18 -6.36 5.66 5.65
N GLU A 19 -6.94 4.48 5.89
CA GLU A 19 -7.66 4.15 7.12
C GLU A 19 -6.72 4.09 8.33
N GLU A 20 -5.59 3.38 8.23
CA GLU A 20 -4.61 3.24 9.32
C GLU A 20 -3.96 4.57 9.72
N LEU A 21 -3.64 5.42 8.73
CA LEU A 21 -3.03 6.73 8.98
C LEU A 21 -4.08 7.83 9.22
N ASN A 22 -5.37 7.51 9.13
CA ASN A 22 -6.49 8.45 9.23
C ASN A 22 -6.34 9.67 8.30
N VAL A 23 -6.04 9.40 7.04
CA VAL A 23 -5.89 10.39 5.97
C VAL A 23 -6.81 10.08 4.80
N LYS A 24 -6.91 11.01 3.84
CA LYS A 24 -7.67 10.76 2.60
C LYS A 24 -6.82 9.95 1.61
N PRO A 25 -7.44 9.10 0.76
CA PRO A 25 -6.71 8.35 -0.29
C PRO A 25 -5.85 9.24 -1.21
N ASN A 26 -6.33 10.43 -1.56
CA ASN A 26 -5.57 11.40 -2.36
C ASN A 26 -4.26 11.83 -1.68
N GLN A 27 -4.26 11.90 -0.34
CA GLN A 27 -3.08 12.28 0.44
C GLN A 27 -2.05 11.15 0.47
N ILE A 28 -2.49 9.88 0.50
CA ILE A 28 -1.60 8.72 0.34
C ILE A 28 -0.88 8.78 -1.02
N HIS A 29 -1.61 9.06 -2.11
CA HIS A 29 -0.98 9.22 -3.43
C HIS A 29 0.02 10.38 -3.48
N ALA A 30 -0.28 11.51 -2.82
CA ALA A 30 0.64 12.63 -2.71
C ALA A 30 1.92 12.27 -1.93
N MET A 31 1.79 11.57 -0.80
CA MET A 31 2.92 11.09 0.01
C MET A 31 3.79 10.08 -0.74
N ILE A 32 3.18 9.19 -1.52
CA ILE A 32 3.92 8.27 -2.40
C ILE A 32 4.73 9.06 -3.44
N LYS A 33 4.12 10.07 -4.06
CA LYS A 33 4.80 10.93 -5.06
C LYS A 33 5.91 11.78 -4.44
N ALA A 34 5.74 12.23 -3.19
CA ALA A 34 6.75 12.96 -2.44
C ALA A 34 7.91 12.07 -1.96
N GLY A 35 7.75 10.74 -1.99
CA GLY A 35 8.74 9.78 -1.53
C GLY A 35 8.68 9.48 -0.02
N GLU A 36 7.67 10.01 0.68
CA GLU A 36 7.44 9.77 2.11
C GLU A 36 6.90 8.35 2.37
N LEU A 37 6.13 7.80 1.43
CA LEU A 37 5.61 6.44 1.48
C LEU A 37 6.15 5.60 0.32
N ARG A 38 6.71 4.43 0.64
CA ARG A 38 7.10 3.44 -0.38
C ARG A 38 5.87 2.70 -0.87
N ALA A 39 5.66 2.71 -2.18
CA ALA A 39 4.63 1.94 -2.84
C ALA A 39 5.20 1.13 -4.00
N ILE A 40 4.57 0.00 -4.27
CA ILE A 40 4.81 -0.81 -5.46
C ILE A 40 3.50 -0.93 -6.23
N GLN A 41 3.57 -0.84 -7.55
CA GLN A 41 2.42 -1.13 -8.39
C GLN A 41 2.38 -2.63 -8.69
N VAL A 42 1.33 -3.31 -8.21
CA VAL A 42 1.10 -4.73 -8.48
C VAL A 42 0.07 -4.84 -9.61
N GLY A 43 0.54 -5.14 -10.82
CA GLY A 43 -0.28 -5.22 -12.03
C GLY A 43 -0.63 -3.84 -12.64
N GLY A 44 -0.75 -3.78 -13.97
CA GLY A 44 -1.05 -2.54 -14.71
C GLY A 44 -0.37 -2.44 -16.08
N ARG A 45 -0.95 -1.64 -16.98
CA ARG A 45 -0.58 -1.51 -18.41
C ARG A 45 0.89 -1.09 -18.59
N GLY A 46 1.71 -2.03 -19.05
CA GLY A 46 3.12 -1.82 -19.41
C GLY A 46 4.02 -3.07 -19.29
N TYR A 47 3.60 -4.09 -18.53
CA TYR A 47 4.44 -5.28 -18.30
C TYR A 47 4.38 -6.37 -19.40
N LEU A 48 3.48 -6.26 -20.38
CA LEU A 48 3.29 -7.22 -21.48
C LEU A 48 3.46 -6.59 -22.87
N ALA A 49 4.15 -5.45 -22.97
CA ALA A 49 4.47 -4.79 -24.24
C ALA A 49 5.92 -5.03 -24.69
N ARG A 50 6.51 -6.18 -24.34
CA ARG A 50 7.77 -6.66 -24.91
C ARG A 50 7.65 -8.10 -25.36
#